data_AF-A0A381W6W6-F1
#
_entry.id   AF-A0A381W6W6-F1
#
_cell.length_a   1.000
_cell.length_b   1.000
_cell.length_c   1.000
_cell.angle_alpha   90.00
_cell.angle_beta   90.00
_cell.angle_gamma   90.00
#
_symmetry.space_group_name_H-M   'P 1'
#
loop_
_entity.id
_entity.type
_entity.pdbx_description
1 polymer ?
#
loop_
_entity_poly.entity_id
_entity_poly.type
_entity_poly.pdbx_seq_one_letter_code
_entity_poly.pdbx_strand_id
1 'polypeptide(L)'
;VLLTGACFASNLPPKRTKKAKKVKDLGTGPCHDPVHPLIMLAMEKGVKAVPLRKIFLYRKLLKQCKKTGHRETVKQLKLKDYQRDYQKAQFMAGWTSNHAMCVTIVIFYYYVGMVTAEK
;
A
#
# COMPACT_ATOMS: atom_id res chain seq x y z
N VAL A 1 -15.08 32.55 20.47
CA VAL A 1 -15.04 31.74 19.23
C VAL A 1 -14.60 30.33 19.60
N LEU A 2 -15.55 29.45 19.95
CA LEU A 2 -15.29 28.05 20.29
C LEU A 2 -15.59 27.22 19.03
N LEU A 3 -14.54 26.91 18.26
CA LEU A 3 -14.63 25.96 17.16
C LEU A 3 -14.60 24.55 17.76
N THR A 4 -15.77 24.02 18.12
CA THR A 4 -15.97 22.59 18.34
C THR A 4 -15.86 21.87 17.00
N GLY A 5 -14.63 21.58 16.58
CA GLY A 5 -14.34 20.68 15.47
C GLY A 5 -14.73 19.26 15.87
N ALA A 6 -16.00 18.91 15.69
CA ALA A 6 -16.48 17.55 15.89
C ALA A 6 -15.93 16.66 14.74
N CYS A 7 -14.85 15.92 15.01
CA CYS A 7 -14.36 14.88 14.11
C CYS A 7 -15.28 13.65 14.17
N PHE A 8 -16.48 13.75 13.56
CA PHE A 8 -17.31 12.57 13.28
C PHE A 8 -16.82 11.93 11.97
N ALA A 9 -16.30 10.71 12.06
CA ALA A 9 -16.04 9.86 10.91
C ALA A 9 -16.87 8.58 11.03
N SER A 10 -17.74 8.37 10.04
CA SER A 10 -18.67 7.26 9.89
C SER A 10 -17.92 5.92 9.81
N ASN A 11 -18.27 4.99 10.69
CA ASN A 11 -17.77 3.62 10.64
C ASN A 11 -18.35 2.88 9.43
N LEU A 12 -17.59 2.68 8.36
CA LEU A 12 -17.90 1.67 7.34
C LEU A 12 -17.21 0.34 7.71
N PRO A 13 -17.96 -0.74 7.94
CA PRO A 13 -17.36 -2.05 8.21
C PRO A 13 -16.77 -2.64 6.91
N PRO A 14 -15.62 -3.34 6.97
CA PRO A 14 -15.06 -3.99 5.78
C PRO A 14 -15.86 -5.25 5.42
N LYS A 15 -16.45 -5.26 4.21
CA LYS A 15 -17.05 -6.46 3.59
C LYS A 15 -15.97 -7.54 3.39
N ARG A 16 -16.08 -8.63 4.14
CA ARG A 16 -15.34 -9.89 3.88
C ARG A 16 -15.95 -10.64 2.70
N THR A 17 -15.17 -10.88 1.64
CA THR A 17 -15.31 -12.03 0.72
C THR A 17 -13.98 -12.19 -0.05
N LYS A 18 -13.52 -13.35 -0.53
CA LYS A 18 -13.74 -14.78 -0.29
C LYS A 18 -12.56 -15.49 -0.99
N LYS A 19 -12.02 -16.54 -0.35
CA LYS A 19 -11.33 -17.75 -0.84
C LYS A 19 -10.15 -17.64 -1.84
N ALA A 20 -9.03 -18.19 -1.39
CA ALA A 20 -7.86 -18.54 -2.19
C ALA A 20 -8.21 -19.59 -3.25
N LYS A 21 -7.89 -19.29 -4.52
CA LYS A 21 -7.88 -20.25 -5.62
C LYS A 21 -6.43 -20.54 -5.99
N LYS A 22 -5.98 -21.76 -5.69
CA LYS A 22 -4.73 -22.34 -6.19
C LYS A 22 -4.81 -22.42 -7.72
N VAL A 23 -3.79 -21.94 -8.44
CA VAL A 23 -3.64 -22.20 -9.88
C VAL A 23 -2.21 -22.69 -10.12
N LYS A 24 -2.15 -23.88 -10.72
CA LYS A 24 -0.98 -24.69 -11.07
C LYS A 24 -0.34 -24.22 -12.39
N ASP A 25 0.98 -24.37 -12.40
CA ASP A 25 1.96 -24.68 -13.47
C ASP A 25 1.76 -24.10 -14.88
N LEU A 26 2.70 -23.26 -15.34
CA LEU A 26 4.04 -23.53 -15.92
C LEU A 26 3.95 -23.74 -17.44
N GLY A 27 4.27 -22.68 -18.18
CA GLY A 27 4.33 -22.68 -19.64
C GLY A 27 5.17 -21.51 -20.14
N THR A 28 6.21 -21.83 -20.91
CA THR A 28 7.32 -20.96 -21.33
C THR A 28 6.87 -19.62 -21.93
N GLY A 29 7.49 -18.55 -21.43
CA GLY A 29 7.27 -17.17 -21.84
C GLY A 29 8.23 -16.25 -21.07
N PRO A 30 8.32 -14.94 -21.40
CA PRO A 30 9.30 -13.99 -20.83
C PRO A 30 9.15 -13.73 -19.32
N CYS A 31 8.24 -14.43 -18.66
CA CYS A 31 8.02 -14.43 -17.22
C CYS A 31 8.36 -15.76 -16.54
N HIS A 32 8.77 -16.79 -17.30
CA HIS A 32 9.12 -18.11 -16.82
C HIS A 32 10.58 -18.50 -17.06
N ASP A 33 11.22 -18.03 -18.13
CA ASP A 33 12.69 -18.15 -18.24
C ASP A 33 13.34 -17.11 -17.32
N PRO A 34 14.43 -17.49 -16.65
CA PRO A 34 14.63 -17.34 -15.20
C PRO A 34 14.04 -16.02 -14.72
N VAL A 35 12.86 -16.12 -14.08
CA VAL A 35 12.04 -15.01 -13.57
C VAL A 35 12.91 -13.79 -13.27
N HIS A 36 12.85 -12.78 -14.17
CA HIS A 36 13.70 -11.60 -14.11
C HIS A 36 13.83 -11.17 -12.64
N PRO A 37 15.03 -10.96 -12.06
CA PRO A 37 15.21 -10.78 -10.62
C PRO A 37 14.31 -9.69 -10.03
N LEU A 38 13.88 -8.74 -10.86
CA LEU A 38 12.91 -7.68 -10.56
C LEU A 38 11.50 -8.21 -10.21
N ILE A 39 11.01 -9.24 -10.89
CA ILE A 39 9.71 -9.85 -10.67
C ILE A 39 9.75 -10.73 -9.42
N MET A 40 10.82 -11.50 -9.20
CA MET A 40 11.00 -12.25 -7.94
C MET A 40 11.08 -11.31 -6.74
N LEU A 41 11.89 -10.26 -6.85
CA LEU A 41 11.99 -9.22 -5.82
C LEU A 41 10.63 -8.57 -5.54
N ALA A 42 9.84 -8.30 -6.60
CA ALA A 42 8.50 -7.77 -6.46
C ALA A 42 7.52 -8.78 -5.82
N MET A 43 7.69 -10.07 -6.07
CA MET A 43 6.83 -11.11 -5.51
C MET A 43 7.09 -11.35 -4.02
N GLU A 44 8.35 -11.28 -3.59
CA GLU A 44 8.75 -11.41 -2.19
C GLU A 44 8.52 -10.11 -1.42
N LYS A 45 9.22 -9.04 -1.81
CA LYS A 45 9.29 -7.77 -1.06
C LYS A 45 8.27 -6.74 -1.51
N GLY A 46 7.63 -6.95 -2.67
CA GLY A 46 6.64 -6.04 -3.24
C GLY A 46 7.20 -5.15 -4.32
N VAL A 47 6.31 -4.56 -5.12
CA VAL A 47 6.71 -3.62 -6.19
C VAL A 47 7.49 -2.41 -5.66
N LYS A 48 7.27 -2.02 -4.40
CA LYS A 48 8.00 -0.93 -3.73
C LYS A 48 9.48 -1.25 -3.49
N ALA A 49 9.87 -2.52 -3.49
CA ALA A 49 11.28 -2.93 -3.33
C ALA A 49 12.08 -2.82 -4.62
N VAL A 50 11.42 -2.63 -5.77
CA VAL A 50 12.10 -2.46 -7.06
C VAL A 50 12.88 -1.13 -7.03
N PRO A 51 14.19 -1.14 -7.32
CA PRO A 51 14.98 0.08 -7.32
C PRO A 51 14.41 1.09 -8.33
N LEU A 52 14.29 2.36 -7.91
CA LEU A 52 13.62 3.42 -8.68
C LEU A 52 14.19 3.56 -10.10
N ARG A 53 15.51 3.38 -10.27
CA ARG A 53 16.18 3.42 -11.57
C ARG A 53 15.66 2.37 -12.56
N LYS A 54 15.14 1.24 -12.09
CA LYS A 54 14.66 0.10 -12.91
C LYS A 54 13.14 0.03 -13.02
N ILE A 55 12.41 1.02 -12.50
CA ILE A 55 10.94 1.02 -12.46
C ILE A 55 10.32 1.00 -13.87
N PHE A 56 10.95 1.69 -14.82
CA PHE A 56 10.44 1.76 -16.19
C PHE A 56 10.61 0.44 -16.94
N LEU A 57 11.75 -0.22 -16.72
CA LEU A 57 12.03 -1.55 -17.25
C LEU A 57 11.08 -2.59 -16.65
N TYR A 58 10.82 -2.52 -15.35
CA TYR A 58 9.81 -3.34 -14.68
C TYR A 58 8.40 -3.18 -15.28
N ARG A 59 7.98 -1.93 -15.58
CA ARG A 59 6.69 -1.68 -16.25
C ARG A 59 6.64 -2.25 -17.68
N LYS A 60 7.73 -2.16 -18.44
CA LYS A 60 7.83 -2.77 -19.78
C LYS A 60 7.71 -4.29 -19.69
N LEU A 61 8.41 -4.92 -18.75
CA LEU A 61 8.33 -6.36 -18.50
C LEU A 61 6.92 -6.81 -18.14
N LEU A 62 6.24 -6.11 -17.22
CA LEU A 62 4.84 -6.42 -16.88
C LEU A 62 3.90 -6.29 -18.08
N LYS A 63 4.11 -5.30 -18.96
CA LYS A 63 3.34 -5.15 -20.20
C LYS A 63 3.59 -6.33 -21.15
N GLN A 64 4.83 -6.78 -21.29
CA GLN A 64 5.17 -7.95 -22.10
C GLN A 64 4.53 -9.22 -21.53
N CYS A 65 4.63 -9.42 -20.21
CA CYS A 65 4.01 -10.54 -19.49
C CYS A 65 2.48 -10.61 -19.69
N LYS A 66 1.82 -9.44 -19.70
CA LYS A 66 0.37 -9.34 -19.93
C LYS A 66 -0.01 -9.70 -21.38
N LYS A 67 0.89 -9.42 -22.34
CA LYS A 67 0.70 -9.75 -23.75
C LYS A 67 0.95 -11.24 -24.04
N THR A 68 1.88 -11.89 -23.36
CA THR A 68 2.20 -13.32 -23.54
C THR A 68 1.24 -14.27 -22.82
N GLY A 69 0.11 -13.79 -22.30
CA GLY A 69 -0.95 -14.62 -21.72
C GLY A 69 -0.81 -14.91 -20.22
N HIS A 70 0.27 -14.50 -19.55
CA HIS A 70 0.46 -14.70 -18.10
C HIS A 70 -0.32 -13.69 -17.24
N ARG A 71 -1.61 -13.51 -17.54
CA ARG A 71 -2.49 -12.58 -16.81
C ARG A 71 -2.66 -12.98 -15.34
N GLU A 72 -2.67 -14.28 -15.06
CA GLU A 72 -2.88 -14.79 -13.69
C GLU A 72 -1.71 -14.48 -12.76
N THR A 73 -0.45 -14.62 -13.21
CA THR A 73 0.74 -14.27 -12.43
C THR A 73 0.76 -12.77 -12.06
N VAL A 74 0.43 -11.91 -13.03
CA VAL A 74 0.33 -10.45 -12.81
C VAL A 74 -0.82 -10.11 -11.85
N LYS A 75 -1.95 -10.80 -11.94
CA LYS A 75 -3.07 -10.62 -11.00
C LYS A 75 -2.67 -11.03 -9.58
N GLN A 76 -2.01 -12.17 -9.41
CA GLN A 76 -1.53 -12.63 -8.10
C GLN A 76 -0.54 -11.64 -7.49
N LEU A 77 0.37 -11.10 -8.29
CA LEU A 77 1.32 -10.08 -7.86
C LEU A 77 0.60 -8.83 -7.34
N LYS A 78 -0.38 -8.33 -8.11
CA LYS A 78 -1.19 -7.17 -7.73
C LYS A 78 -2.02 -7.42 -6.47
N LEU A 79 -2.56 -8.64 -6.31
CA LEU A 79 -3.33 -9.02 -5.14
C LEU A 79 -2.46 -9.09 -3.87
N LYS A 80 -1.25 -9.64 -3.97
CA LYS A 80 -0.28 -9.68 -2.87
C LYS A 80 0.17 -8.28 -2.45
N ASP A 81 0.46 -7.41 -3.42
CA ASP A 81 0.80 -6.02 -3.15
C ASP A 81 -0.35 -5.28 -2.46
N TYR A 82 -1.58 -5.47 -2.95
CA TYR A 82 -2.77 -4.88 -2.35
C TYR A 82 -2.97 -5.35 -0.91
N GLN A 83 -2.87 -6.66 -0.66
CA GLN A 83 -2.98 -7.24 0.68
C GLN A 83 -1.93 -6.65 1.63
N ARG A 84 -0.68 -6.48 1.18
CA ARG A 84 0.41 -5.93 2.00
C ARG A 84 0.15 -4.45 2.34
N ASP A 85 -0.25 -3.66 1.36
CA ASP A 85 -0.56 -2.24 1.57
C ASP A 85 -1.81 -2.05 2.43
N TYR A 86 -2.80 -2.94 2.30
CA TYR A 86 -3.98 -2.95 3.15
C TYR A 86 -3.63 -3.22 4.62
N GLN A 87 -2.79 -4.22 4.91
CA GLN A 87 -2.36 -4.52 6.28
C GLN A 87 -1.59 -3.36 6.91
N LYS A 88 -0.70 -2.71 6.15
CA LYS A 88 0.02 -1.51 6.61
C LYS A 88 -0.93 -0.35 6.87
N ALA A 89 -1.92 -0.13 6.00
CA ALA A 89 -2.91 0.91 6.17
C ALA A 89 -3.78 0.68 7.41
N GLN A 90 -4.17 -0.57 7.69
CA GLN A 90 -4.91 -0.94 8.91
C GLN A 90 -4.09 -0.68 10.18
N PHE A 91 -2.80 -1.04 10.17
CA PHE A 91 -1.91 -0.74 11.30
C PHE A 91 -1.77 0.76 11.53
N MET A 92 -1.59 1.55 10.47
CA MET A 92 -1.52 3.00 10.57
C MET A 92 -2.84 3.61 11.04
N ALA A 93 -3.99 3.12 10.55
CA ALA A 93 -5.31 3.56 10.99
C ALA A 93 -5.56 3.28 12.49
N GLY A 94 -5.02 2.18 13.02
CA GLY A 94 -5.07 1.87 14.45
C GLY A 94 -4.17 2.80 15.29
N TRP A 95 -3.01 3.21 14.77
CA TRP A 95 -2.06 4.07 15.49
C TRP A 95 -2.45 5.56 15.42
N THR A 96 -2.86 6.06 14.25
CA THR A 96 -3.35 7.44 14.07
C THR A 96 -4.85 7.52 14.39
N SER A 97 -5.22 7.22 15.63
CA SER A 97 -6.60 7.47 16.06
C SER A 97 -6.95 8.95 15.85
N ASN A 98 -8.18 9.25 15.42
CA ASN A 98 -8.65 10.64 15.27
C ASN A 98 -8.43 11.43 16.56
N HIS A 99 -8.59 10.78 17.72
CA HIS A 99 -8.30 11.36 19.03
C HIS A 99 -6.83 11.77 19.19
N ALA A 100 -5.89 10.89 18.85
CA ALA A 100 -4.45 11.20 18.93
C ALA A 100 -4.07 12.39 18.02
N MET A 101 -4.64 12.48 16.83
CA MET A 101 -4.42 13.62 15.92
C MET A 101 -5.00 14.92 16.50
N CYS A 102 -6.24 14.92 16.98
CA CYS A 102 -6.87 16.11 17.55
C CYS A 102 -6.12 16.63 18.77
N VAL A 103 -5.73 15.75 19.70
CA VAL A 103 -4.99 16.15 20.91
C VAL A 103 -3.62 16.71 20.56
N THR A 104 -2.91 16.10 19.62
CA THR A 104 -1.58 16.57 19.18
C THR A 104 -1.65 17.98 18.59
N ILE A 105 -2.67 18.27 17.79
CA ILE A 105 -2.89 19.61 17.20
C ILE A 105 -3.13 20.66 18.27
N VAL A 106 -3.97 20.37 19.27
CA VAL A 106 -4.28 21.31 20.36
C VAL A 106 -3.03 21.63 21.19
N ILE A 107 -2.26 20.60 21.55
CA ILE A 107 -1.00 20.77 22.30
C ILE A 107 -0.02 21.60 21.48
N PHE A 108 0.12 21.34 20.18
CA PHE A 108 1.01 22.09 19.31
C PHE A 108 0.66 23.58 19.28
N TYR A 109 -0.62 23.93 19.09
CA TYR A 109 -1.05 25.33 19.11
C TYR A 109 -0.84 26.01 20.46
N TYR A 110 -1.00 25.29 21.57
CA TYR A 110 -0.73 25.82 22.91
C TYR A 110 0.74 26.23 23.07
N TYR A 111 1.67 25.35 22.69
CA TYR A 111 3.12 25.66 22.77
C TYR A 111 3.55 26.75 21.80
N VAL A 112 3.03 26.74 20.57
CA VAL A 112 3.28 27.82 19.61
C VAL A 112 2.78 29.16 20.19
N GLY A 113 1.59 29.16 20.81
CA GLY A 113 1.02 30.31 21.50
C GLY A 113 1.92 30.86 22.62
N MET A 114 2.46 29.98 23.48
CA MET A 114 3.40 30.40 24.53
C MET A 114 4.68 31.01 23.95
N VAL A 115 5.28 30.38 22.94
CA VAL A 115 6.51 30.88 22.30
C VAL A 115 6.30 32.22 21.57
N THR A 116 5.08 32.49 21.11
CA THR A 116 4.70 33.79 20.52
C THR A 116 4.32 34.84 21.55
N ALA A 117 3.87 34.46 22.75
CA ALA A 117 3.50 35.39 23.83
C ALA A 117 4.70 35.80 24.70
N GLU A 118 5.76 34.98 24.74
CA GLU A 118 7.04 35.29 25.38
C GLU A 118 7.97 36.16 24.51
N LYS A 119 7.55 36.51 23.29
CA LYS A 119 8.21 37.52 22.44
C LYS A 119 7.45 38.84 22.49
#